data_AF-A0A544TA70-F1
#
_entry.id   AF-A0A544TA70-F1
#
_cell.length_a   1.000
_cell.length_b   1.000
_cell.length_c   1.000
_cell.angle_alpha   90.00
_cell.angle_beta   90.00
_cell.angle_gamma   90.00
#
_symmetry.space_group_name_H-M   'P 1'
#
loop_
_entity.id
_entity.type
_entity.pdbx_description
1 polymer ?
#
loop_
_entity_poly.entity_id
_entity_poly.type
_entity_poly.pdbx_seq_one_letter_code
_entity_poly.pdbx_strand_id
1 'polypeptide(L)'
;MDFSVIIMIIGILLIILSFLLKDTNKKVEAEVEELSFSLYQETSALKRRLKIIEEELLIESTKIASPQTHIKKPVIHEIIKSQVLELYKQGYSLKEISSRSSLTVEEVQSVIGGGKR
;
A
#
# COMPACT_ATOMS: atom_id res chain seq x y z
N MET A 1 -54.95 -4.12 52.23
CA MET A 1 -54.85 -5.01 51.05
C MET A 1 -54.25 -4.27 49.84
N ASP A 2 -53.87 -3.01 50.02
CA ASP A 2 -53.72 -2.02 48.96
C ASP A 2 -52.33 -2.09 48.32
N PHE A 3 -51.31 -2.42 49.12
CA PHE A 3 -49.94 -2.65 48.65
C PHE A 3 -49.81 -3.88 47.74
N SER A 4 -50.54 -4.97 48.00
CA SER A 4 -50.52 -6.15 47.13
C SER A 4 -51.06 -5.84 45.74
N VAL A 5 -52.12 -5.02 45.65
CA VAL A 5 -52.70 -4.60 44.36
C VAL A 5 -51.71 -3.72 43.58
N ILE A 6 -51.00 -2.82 44.25
CA ILE A 6 -49.96 -1.98 43.64
C ILE A 6 -48.82 -2.82 43.05
N ILE A 7 -48.33 -3.81 43.81
CA ILE A 7 -47.25 -4.70 43.34
C ILE A 7 -47.74 -5.59 42.18
N MET A 8 -49.00 -6.02 42.20
CA MET A 8 -49.60 -6.78 41.10
C MET A 8 -49.66 -5.95 39.81
N ILE A 9 -50.09 -4.68 39.90
CA ILE A 9 -50.14 -3.76 38.77
C ILE A 9 -48.74 -3.46 38.24
N ILE A 10 -47.75 -3.22 39.12
CA ILE A 10 -46.36 -2.99 38.72
C ILE A 10 -45.79 -4.20 37.98
N GLY A 11 -46.11 -5.42 38.44
CA GLY A 11 -45.67 -6.66 37.80
C GLY A 11 -46.24 -6.83 36.40
N ILE A 12 -47.54 -6.54 36.23
CA ILE A 12 -48.20 -6.55 34.92
C ILE A 12 -47.56 -5.50 33.99
N LEU A 13 -47.27 -4.30 34.50
CA LEU A 13 -46.60 -3.23 33.76
C LEU A 13 -45.19 -3.62 33.31
N LEU A 14 -44.41 -4.28 34.17
CA LEU A 14 -43.07 -4.77 33.84
C LEU A 14 -43.10 -5.90 32.81
N ILE A 15 -44.10 -6.77 32.85
CA ILE A 15 -44.29 -7.81 31.83
C ILE A 15 -44.52 -7.16 30.47
N ILE A 16 -45.42 -6.18 30.39
CA ILE A 16 -45.69 -5.43 29.15
C ILE A 16 -44.43 -4.72 28.64
N LEU A 17 -43.66 -4.08 29.52
CA LEU A 17 -42.38 -3.45 29.16
C LEU A 17 -41.36 -4.45 28.62
N SER A 18 -41.29 -5.64 29.22
CA SER A 18 -40.34 -6.69 28.83
C SER A 18 -40.58 -7.18 27.40
N PHE A 19 -41.84 -7.27 26.97
CA PHE A 19 -42.17 -7.59 25.58
C PHE A 19 -41.66 -6.51 24.61
N LEU A 20 -41.81 -5.22 24.95
CA LEU A 20 -41.35 -4.12 24.10
C LEU A 20 -39.81 -4.02 23.99
N LEU A 21 -39.09 -4.29 25.09
CA LEU A 21 -37.63 -4.34 25.13
C LEU A 21 -37.06 -5.55 24.37
N LYS A 22 -37.73 -6.71 24.44
CA LYS A 22 -37.33 -7.93 23.74
C LYS A 22 -37.32 -7.75 22.22
N ASP A 23 -38.31 -7.06 21.67
CA ASP A 23 -38.41 -6.82 20.22
C ASP A 23 -37.35 -5.85 19.70
N THR A 24 -36.94 -4.88 20.53
CA THR A 24 -35.87 -3.91 20.15
C THR A 24 -34.50 -4.59 20.06
N ASN A 25 -34.17 -5.47 21.00
CA ASN A 25 -32.88 -6.19 20.99
C ASN A 25 -32.72 -7.07 19.75
N LYS A 26 -33.79 -7.77 19.34
CA LYS A 26 -33.77 -8.61 18.14
C LYS A 26 -33.56 -7.82 16.85
N LYS A 27 -34.12 -6.62 16.75
CA LYS A 27 -33.93 -5.74 15.58
C LYS A 27 -32.50 -5.21 15.49
N VAL A 28 -31.91 -4.86 16.63
CA VAL A 28 -30.52 -4.40 16.71
C VAL A 28 -29.55 -5.54 16.39
N GLU A 29 -29.78 -6.75 16.89
CA GLU A 29 -28.99 -7.93 16.53
C GLU A 29 -29.03 -8.20 15.02
N ALA A 30 -30.20 -8.11 14.39
CA ALA A 30 -30.35 -8.31 12.95
C ALA A 30 -29.63 -7.25 12.11
N GLU A 31 -29.70 -5.97 12.50
CA GLU A 31 -28.96 -4.89 11.83
C GLU A 31 -27.43 -5.08 11.97
N VAL A 32 -26.95 -5.56 13.12
CA VAL A 32 -25.52 -5.87 13.32
C VAL A 32 -25.08 -7.08 12.50
N GLU A 33 -25.90 -8.13 12.38
CA GLU A 33 -25.63 -9.27 11.52
C GLU A 33 -25.60 -8.89 10.03
N GLU A 34 -26.54 -8.06 9.58
CA GLU A 34 -26.58 -7.56 8.21
C GLU A 34 -25.36 -6.69 7.89
N LEU A 35 -24.97 -5.79 8.80
CA LEU A 35 -23.74 -5.00 8.68
C LEU A 35 -22.48 -5.87 8.71
N SER A 36 -22.45 -6.91 9.55
CA SER A 36 -21.31 -7.83 9.62
C SER A 36 -21.18 -8.65 8.35
N PHE A 37 -22.31 -9.08 7.79
CA PHE A 37 -22.35 -9.83 6.54
C PHE A 37 -21.94 -8.96 5.34
N SER A 38 -22.40 -7.70 5.28
CA SER A 38 -21.98 -6.77 4.22
C SER A 38 -20.49 -6.46 4.32
N LEU A 39 -19.96 -6.17 5.51
CA LEU A 39 -18.52 -5.96 5.73
C LEU A 39 -17.68 -7.19 5.35
N TYR A 40 -18.16 -8.40 5.64
CA TYR A 40 -17.46 -9.62 5.23
C TYR A 40 -17.43 -9.77 3.69
N GLN A 41 -18.54 -9.47 3.02
CA GLN A 41 -18.58 -9.47 1.55
C GLN A 41 -17.70 -8.39 0.94
N GLU A 42 -17.75 -7.17 1.47
CA GLU A 42 -16.94 -6.04 1.01
C GLU A 42 -15.46 -6.30 1.19
N THR A 43 -15.04 -6.78 2.37
CA THR A 43 -13.64 -7.12 2.63
C THR A 43 -13.14 -8.26 1.75
N SER A 44 -13.98 -9.26 1.48
CA SER A 44 -13.64 -10.36 0.56
C SER A 44 -13.51 -9.88 -0.89
N ALA A 45 -14.40 -8.98 -1.32
CA ALA A 45 -14.31 -8.34 -2.63
C ALA A 45 -13.04 -7.47 -2.74
N LEU A 46 -12.69 -6.74 -1.68
CA LEU A 46 -11.44 -5.97 -1.59
C LEU A 46 -10.22 -6.87 -1.68
N LYS A 47 -10.18 -7.98 -0.92
CA LYS A 47 -9.10 -8.97 -0.99
C LYS A 47 -8.94 -9.54 -2.39
N ARG A 48 -10.03 -9.81 -3.10
CA ARG A 48 -9.99 -10.31 -4.49
C ARG A 48 -9.43 -9.25 -5.44
N ARG A 49 -9.88 -7.99 -5.33
CA ARG A 49 -9.35 -6.88 -6.13
C ARG A 49 -7.87 -6.64 -5.85
N LEU A 50 -7.47 -6.65 -4.58
CA LEU A 50 -6.07 -6.55 -4.16
C LEU A 50 -5.24 -7.70 -4.73
N LYS A 51 -5.71 -8.95 -4.64
CA LYS A 51 -5.03 -10.12 -5.18
C LYS A 51 -4.83 -10.03 -6.69
N ILE A 52 -5.83 -9.54 -7.44
CA ILE A 52 -5.69 -9.31 -8.88
C ILE A 52 -4.65 -8.22 -9.15
N ILE A 53 -4.66 -7.11 -8.39
CA ILE A 53 -3.66 -6.06 -8.53
C ILE A 53 -2.26 -6.59 -8.19
N GLU A 54 -2.11 -7.42 -7.15
CA GLU A 54 -0.86 -8.08 -6.82
C GLU A 54 -0.41 -9.02 -7.94
N GLU A 55 -1.30 -9.84 -8.50
CA GLU A 55 -0.98 -10.73 -9.62
C GLU A 55 -0.60 -9.94 -10.88
N GLU A 56 -1.31 -8.86 -11.23
CA GLU A 56 -0.96 -7.97 -12.34
C GLU A 56 0.37 -7.26 -12.09
N LEU A 57 0.63 -6.76 -10.87
CA LEU A 57 1.90 -6.13 -10.51
C LEU A 57 3.06 -7.15 -10.50
N LEU A 58 2.82 -8.38 -10.03
CA LEU A 58 3.78 -9.48 -10.04
C LEU A 58 4.07 -9.93 -11.48
N ILE A 59 3.06 -10.01 -12.33
CA ILE A 59 3.19 -10.32 -13.76
C ILE A 59 3.87 -9.16 -14.49
N GLU A 60 3.59 -7.91 -14.14
CA GLU A 60 4.27 -6.73 -14.69
C GLU A 60 5.74 -6.72 -14.26
N SER A 61 6.04 -7.00 -12.99
CA SER A 61 7.41 -7.18 -12.49
C SER A 61 8.12 -8.36 -13.17
N THR A 62 7.39 -9.42 -13.54
CA THR A 62 7.94 -10.59 -14.25
C THR A 62 8.09 -10.34 -15.76
N LYS A 63 7.22 -9.53 -16.37
CA LYS A 63 7.36 -9.06 -17.76
C LYS A 63 8.49 -8.04 -17.90
N ILE A 64 8.76 -7.27 -16.84
CA ILE A 64 9.97 -6.47 -16.69
C ILE A 64 11.19 -7.38 -16.43
N ALA A 65 10.98 -8.58 -15.88
CA ALA A 65 12.01 -9.60 -15.64
C ALA A 65 12.11 -10.69 -16.75
N SER A 66 11.85 -10.33 -18.01
CA SER A 66 12.67 -10.90 -19.09
C SER A 66 14.14 -10.51 -18.79
N PRO A 67 15.14 -11.39 -18.97
CA PRO A 67 16.50 -11.16 -18.49
C PRO A 67 17.20 -10.08 -19.33
N GLN A 68 16.87 -8.82 -19.05
CA GLN A 68 17.83 -7.76 -19.10
C GLN A 68 18.35 -7.63 -17.68
N THR A 69 19.60 -8.02 -17.51
CA THR A 69 20.49 -7.80 -16.40
C THR A 69 20.16 -6.49 -15.67
N HIS A 70 19.28 -6.53 -14.67
CA HIS A 70 19.08 -5.42 -13.74
C HIS A 70 20.24 -5.46 -12.73
N ILE A 71 21.44 -5.19 -13.26
CA ILE A 71 22.50 -4.55 -12.51
C ILE A 71 21.83 -3.33 -11.86
N LYS A 72 21.87 -3.28 -10.53
CA LYS A 72 21.58 -2.08 -9.74
C LYS A 72 22.23 -0.91 -10.46
N LYS A 73 21.48 -0.11 -11.22
CA LYS A 73 22.01 1.10 -11.82
C LYS A 73 22.25 2.02 -10.63
N PRO A 74 23.50 2.33 -10.25
CA PRO A 74 23.71 3.38 -9.28
C PRO A 74 23.09 4.64 -9.87
N VAL A 75 22.39 5.38 -9.04
CA VAL A 75 21.83 6.68 -9.40
C VAL A 75 23.01 7.62 -9.63
N ILE A 76 23.67 7.51 -10.79
CA ILE A 76 24.69 8.45 -11.26
C ILE A 76 23.93 9.73 -11.53
N HIS A 77 23.80 10.56 -10.49
CA HIS A 77 23.14 11.85 -10.51
C HIS A 77 23.65 12.61 -11.74
N GLU A 78 22.74 13.25 -12.48
CA GLU A 78 23.09 14.08 -13.64
C GLU A 78 24.22 15.08 -13.33
N ILE A 79 24.31 15.50 -12.06
CA ILE A 79 25.39 16.30 -11.48
C ILE A 79 26.78 15.70 -11.76
N ILE A 80 26.95 14.38 -11.59
CA ILE A 80 28.24 13.72 -11.77
C ILE A 80 28.57 13.62 -13.27
N LYS A 81 27.56 13.44 -14.14
CA LYS A 81 27.76 13.46 -15.60
C LYS A 81 28.21 14.84 -16.07
N SER A 82 27.60 15.92 -15.56
CA SER A 82 28.04 17.28 -15.88
C SER A 82 29.45 17.56 -15.40
N GLN A 83 29.83 17.10 -14.19
CA GLN A 83 31.17 17.30 -13.64
C GLN A 83 32.24 16.56 -14.44
N VAL A 84 31.97 15.32 -14.85
CA VAL A 84 32.88 14.54 -15.71
C VAL A 84 33.06 15.21 -17.08
N LEU A 85 31.98 15.72 -17.67
CA LEU A 85 32.03 16.40 -18.97
C LEU A 85 32.80 17.72 -18.90
N GLU A 86 32.66 18.47 -17.81
CA GLU A 86 33.39 19.72 -17.59
C GLU A 86 34.89 19.47 -17.40
N LEU A 87 35.27 18.48 -16.58
CA LEU A 87 36.67 18.11 -16.39
C LEU A 87 37.31 17.60 -17.70
N TYR A 88 36.56 16.87 -18.53
CA TYR A 88 37.04 16.44 -19.85
C TYR A 88 37.24 17.63 -20.79
N LYS A 89 36.32 18.61 -20.81
CA LYS A 89 36.47 19.85 -21.59
C LYS A 89 37.65 20.70 -21.14
N GLN A 90 38.02 20.63 -19.85
CA GLN A 90 39.20 21.30 -19.30
C GLN A 90 40.53 20.60 -19.65
N GLY A 91 40.49 19.47 -20.37
CA GLY A 91 41.68 18.77 -20.86
C GLY A 91 42.32 17.81 -19.84
N TYR A 92 41.63 17.47 -18.74
CA TYR A 92 42.12 16.50 -17.76
C TYR A 92 42.10 15.08 -18.32
N SER A 93 43.05 14.25 -17.88
CA SER A 93 43.14 12.85 -18.30
C SER A 93 42.04 12.00 -17.65
N LEU A 94 41.61 10.94 -18.32
CA LEU A 94 40.55 10.03 -17.84
C LEU A 94 40.82 9.49 -16.42
N LYS A 95 42.09 9.29 -16.06
CA LYS A 95 42.53 8.79 -14.75
C LYS A 95 42.36 9.84 -13.64
N GLU A 96 42.59 11.11 -13.96
CA GLU A 96 42.38 12.23 -13.03
C GLU A 96 40.89 12.50 -12.81
N ILE A 97 40.08 12.38 -13.86
CA ILE A 97 38.62 12.53 -13.78
C ILE A 97 38.01 11.43 -12.89
N SER A 98 38.46 10.18 -13.05
CA SER A 98 38.05 9.05 -12.21
C SER A 98 38.34 9.29 -10.72
N SER A 99 39.53 9.81 -10.41
CA SER A 99 39.93 10.10 -9.02
C SER A 99 39.15 11.26 -8.40
N ARG A 100 38.71 12.25 -9.20
CA ARG A 100 38.01 13.45 -8.73
C ARG A 100 36.49 13.31 -8.68
N SER A 101 35.91 12.50 -9.57
CA SER A 101 34.46 12.30 -9.66
C SER A 101 33.97 11.05 -8.94
N SER A 102 34.84 10.37 -8.16
CA SER A 102 34.57 9.12 -7.44
C SER A 102 33.96 8.01 -8.33
N LEU A 103 34.27 8.06 -9.62
CA LEU A 103 33.80 7.14 -10.65
C LEU A 103 34.96 6.29 -11.13
N THR A 104 34.68 5.07 -11.55
CA THR A 104 35.69 4.23 -12.19
C THR A 104 36.05 4.76 -13.58
N VAL A 105 37.25 4.43 -14.07
CA VAL A 105 37.71 4.85 -15.41
C VAL A 105 36.74 4.39 -16.52
N GLU A 106 36.11 3.23 -16.32
CA GLU A 106 35.12 2.64 -17.23
C GLU A 106 33.80 3.45 -17.25
N GLU A 107 33.36 3.96 -16.10
CA GLU A 107 32.16 4.81 -16.01
C GLU A 107 32.41 6.19 -16.62
N VAL A 108 33.59 6.77 -16.42
CA VAL A 108 34.00 8.03 -17.07
C VAL A 108 34.02 7.87 -18.59
N GLN A 109 34.56 6.76 -19.10
CA GLN A 109 34.54 6.44 -20.53
C GLN A 109 33.12 6.24 -21.07
N SER A 110 32.23 5.63 -20.28
CA SER A 110 30.82 5.44 -20.65
C SER A 110 30.03 6.75 -20.70
N VAL A 111 30.40 7.73 -19.86
CA VAL A 111 29.78 9.07 -19.84
C VAL A 111 30.26 9.93 -21.02
N ILE A 112 31.55 9.89 -21.36
CA ILE A 112 32.12 10.68 -22.47
C ILE A 112 31.84 10.02 -23.84
N GLY A 113 31.88 8.69 -23.92
CA GLY A 113 31.72 7.91 -25.14
C GLY A 113 30.29 7.79 -25.67
N GLY A 114 29.32 8.43 -25.01
CA GLY A 114 27.92 8.48 -25.44
C GLY A 114 27.15 7.22 -25.06
N GLY A 115 26.15 7.39 -24.19
CA GLY A 115 25.09 6.41 -23.98
C GLY A 115 24.47 6.06 -25.32
N LYS A 116 24.76 4.84 -25.80
CA LYS A 116 24.23 4.31 -27.06
C LYS A 116 22.70 4.43 -27.06
N ARG A 117 22.20 5.20 -28.01
CA ARG A 117 20.82 5.09 -28.50
C ARG A 117 20.69 3.81 -29.31
#